data_AF-U5VW36-F1
#
_entry.id   AF-U5VW36-F1
#
_cell.length_a   1.000
_cell.length_b   1.000
_cell.length_c   1.000
_cell.angle_alpha   90.00
_cell.angle_beta   90.00
_cell.angle_gamma   90.00
#
_symmetry.space_group_name_H-M   'P 1'
#
loop_
_entity.id
_entity.type
_entity.pdbx_description
1 polymer ?
#
loop_
_entity_poly.entity_id
_entity_poly.type
_entity_poly.pdbx_seq_one_letter_code
_entity_poly.pdbx_strand_id
1 'polypeptide(L)'
;MYALAVLGGVPTGQVLHDSLRSAVARVMGFSLQRVVTAHWTAFRSHVSLEAFYSQTGPRGAHEKGGVEGQFDWFRRNHLVPFSKLDSFEQFNAVVDPWDQADHARRLLRHVTSPDSVTNWQRTP
;
A
#
# COMPACT_ATOMS: atom_id res chain seq x y z
N MET A 1 10.92 5.93 5.39
CA MET A 1 11.96 5.39 4.47
C MET A 1 12.03 3.88 4.49
N TYR A 2 11.90 3.21 5.63
CA TYR A 2 11.97 1.74 5.76
C TYR A 2 11.21 0.94 4.68
N ALA A 3 9.91 1.19 4.51
CA ALA A 3 9.10 0.47 3.52
C ALA A 3 9.61 0.61 2.07
N LEU A 4 10.16 1.77 1.70
CA LEU A 4 10.75 1.97 0.37
C LEU A 4 12.04 1.14 0.22
N ALA A 5 12.85 1.05 1.28
CA ALA A 5 14.04 0.21 1.28
C ALA A 5 13.67 -1.28 1.14
N VAL A 6 12.62 -1.75 1.81
CA VAL A 6 12.08 -3.11 1.66
C VAL A 6 11.63 -3.39 0.22
N LEU A 7 11.02 -2.41 -0.44
CA LEU A 7 10.62 -2.50 -1.86
C LEU A 7 11.81 -2.38 -2.84
N GLY A 8 13.03 -2.17 -2.36
CA GLY A 8 14.21 -1.97 -3.19
C GLY A 8 14.35 -0.57 -3.78
N GLY A 9 13.53 0.39 -3.34
CA GLY A 9 13.55 1.77 -3.80
C GLY A 9 12.16 2.40 -3.85
N VAL A 10 12.09 3.56 -4.51
CA VAL A 10 10.82 4.23 -4.79
C VAL A 10 10.17 3.54 -6.00
N PRO A 11 8.92 3.06 -5.90
CA PRO A 11 8.22 2.48 -7.04
C PRO A 11 8.13 3.46 -8.20
N THR A 12 8.52 3.02 -9.39
CA THR A 12 8.38 3.76 -10.65
C THR A 12 7.07 3.35 -11.32
N GLY A 13 6.10 4.26 -11.44
CA GLY A 13 4.80 3.99 -12.03
C GLY A 13 3.65 4.55 -11.19
N GLN A 14 2.45 3.99 -11.36
CA GLN A 14 1.26 4.50 -10.68
C GLN A 14 1.15 4.00 -9.24
N VAL A 15 1.41 4.86 -8.26
CA VAL A 15 1.11 4.54 -6.86
C VAL A 15 -0.31 5.00 -6.55
N LEU A 16 -1.22 4.04 -6.39
CA LEU A 16 -2.62 4.32 -6.07
C LEU A 16 -2.79 4.61 -4.57
N HIS A 17 -3.18 5.82 -4.23
CA HIS A 17 -3.42 6.24 -2.86
C HIS A 17 -4.91 6.29 -2.53
N ASP A 18 -5.19 6.02 -1.25
CA ASP A 18 -6.49 6.35 -0.69
C ASP A 18 -6.70 7.86 -0.58
N SER A 19 -7.95 8.26 -0.66
CA SER A 19 -8.41 9.66 -0.54
C SER A 19 -8.39 10.08 0.92
N LEU A 20 -7.27 9.82 1.59
CA LEU A 20 -7.03 10.20 2.98
C LEU A 20 -7.13 11.72 3.08
N ARG A 21 -8.00 12.21 3.97
CA ARG A 21 -8.13 13.65 4.26
C ARG A 21 -6.81 14.31 4.68
N SER A 22 -5.84 13.52 5.17
CA SER A 22 -4.48 14.00 5.49
C SER A 22 -3.62 14.30 4.26
N ALA A 23 -3.86 13.62 3.14
CA ALA A 23 -3.16 13.85 1.87
C ALA A 23 -3.94 14.80 0.95
N VAL A 24 -5.27 14.81 1.06
CA VAL A 24 -6.19 15.57 0.21
C VAL A 24 -6.92 16.62 1.03
N ALA A 25 -6.56 17.89 0.83
CA ALA A 25 -7.18 19.04 1.48
C ALA A 25 -8.60 19.31 0.96
N ARG A 26 -8.84 19.12 -0.34
CA ARG A 26 -10.16 19.31 -0.96
C ARG A 26 -10.30 18.49 -2.25
N VAL A 27 -11.44 17.85 -2.43
CA VAL A 27 -11.84 17.26 -3.72
C VAL A 27 -12.55 18.33 -4.54
N MET A 28 -12.15 18.52 -5.80
CA MET A 28 -12.71 19.54 -6.68
C MET A 28 -13.91 18.97 -7.47
N GLY A 29 -15.11 19.05 -6.86
CA GLY A 29 -16.37 18.63 -7.51
C GLY A 29 -16.42 17.14 -7.85
N PHE A 30 -17.05 16.78 -8.98
CA PHE A 30 -17.11 15.41 -9.50
C PHE A 30 -15.85 14.97 -10.28
N SER A 31 -14.77 15.77 -10.25
CA SER A 31 -13.56 15.49 -11.02
C SER A 31 -12.53 14.69 -10.22
N LEU A 32 -11.57 14.06 -10.91
CA LEU A 32 -10.41 13.43 -10.29
C LEU A 32 -9.40 14.45 -9.72
N GLN A 33 -9.61 15.76 -9.92
CA GLN A 33 -8.73 16.82 -9.48
C GLN A 33 -8.86 17.07 -7.97
N ARG A 34 -7.71 17.24 -7.31
CA ARG A 34 -7.60 17.35 -5.85
C ARG A 34 -6.61 18.42 -5.46
N VAL A 35 -6.96 19.19 -4.45
CA VAL A 35 -6.00 20.03 -3.73
C VAL A 35 -5.32 19.15 -2.70
N VAL A 36 -4.02 18.95 -2.86
CA VAL A 36 -3.19 18.19 -1.92
C VAL A 36 -2.65 19.08 -0.81
N THR A 37 -2.41 18.50 0.36
CA THR A 37 -1.82 19.25 1.48
C THR A 37 -0.35 19.59 1.22
N ALA A 38 0.15 20.69 1.78
CA ALA A 38 1.55 21.09 1.61
C ALA A 38 2.54 20.02 2.10
N HIS A 39 2.21 19.33 3.21
CA HIS A 39 3.01 18.21 3.71
C HIS A 39 3.03 17.02 2.75
N TRP A 40 1.91 16.72 2.09
CA TRP A 40 1.88 15.63 1.10
C TRP A 40 2.69 15.96 -0.15
N THR A 41 2.61 17.20 -0.63
CA THR A 41 3.47 17.68 -1.73
C THR A 41 4.94 17.58 -1.36
N ALA A 42 5.33 18.08 -0.18
CA ALA A 42 6.70 18.02 0.30
C ALA A 42 7.23 16.59 0.39
N PHE A 43 6.42 15.67 0.94
CA PHE A 43 6.77 14.25 1.01
C PHE A 43 7.02 13.66 -0.37
N ARG A 44 6.07 13.82 -1.30
CA ARG A 44 6.19 13.27 -2.67
C ARG A 44 7.37 13.83 -3.43
N SER A 45 7.67 15.13 -3.27
CA SER A 45 8.86 15.75 -3.86
C SER A 45 10.14 15.20 -3.23
N HIS A 46 10.15 14.95 -1.92
CA HIS A 46 11.31 14.41 -1.22
C HIS A 46 11.66 12.97 -1.64
N VAL A 47 10.65 12.16 -1.95
CA VAL A 47 10.84 10.76 -2.41
C VAL A 47 10.65 10.56 -3.90
N SER A 48 10.50 11.62 -4.70
CA SER A 48 10.23 11.56 -6.15
C SER A 48 9.09 10.61 -6.54
N LEU A 49 7.95 10.69 -5.83
CA LEU A 49 6.81 9.79 -6.01
C LEU A 49 5.68 10.41 -6.84
N GLU A 50 5.28 9.70 -7.89
CA GLU A 50 4.09 10.02 -8.68
C GLU A 50 2.84 9.37 -8.04
N ALA A 51 1.89 10.19 -7.60
CA ALA A 51 0.68 9.72 -6.92
C ALA A 51 -0.52 9.73 -7.85
N PHE A 52 -1.20 8.61 -7.85
CA PHE A 52 -2.51 8.40 -8.45
C PHE A 52 -3.51 8.23 -7.31
N TYR A 53 -4.76 8.61 -7.53
CA TYR A 53 -5.79 8.52 -6.50
C TYR A 53 -6.94 7.67 -6.97
N SER A 54 -7.49 6.87 -6.07
CA SER A 54 -8.67 6.06 -6.40
C SER A 54 -9.86 6.93 -6.78
N GLN A 55 -10.74 6.38 -7.61
CA GLN A 55 -12.05 6.99 -7.82
C GLN A 55 -12.80 7.09 -6.48
N THR A 56 -13.59 8.15 -6.32
CA THR A 56 -14.39 8.36 -5.10
C THR A 56 -15.76 7.70 -5.27
N GLY A 57 -16.27 7.06 -4.22
CA GLY A 57 -17.58 6.41 -4.22
C GLY A 57 -17.53 4.90 -4.55
N PRO A 58 -18.69 4.22 -4.63
CA PRO A 58 -18.78 2.76 -4.76
C PRO A 58 -18.02 2.20 -5.97
N ARG A 59 -17.93 3.00 -7.04
CA ARG A 59 -17.17 2.65 -8.25
C ARG A 59 -15.67 2.53 -8.02
N GLY A 60 -15.06 3.24 -7.06
CA GLY A 60 -13.63 3.12 -6.76
C GLY A 60 -13.30 2.12 -5.64
N ALA A 61 -14.30 1.54 -4.97
CA ALA A 61 -14.09 0.64 -3.84
C ALA A 61 -13.33 -0.64 -4.24
N HIS A 62 -13.56 -1.13 -5.46
CA HIS A 62 -12.89 -2.33 -5.97
C HIS A 62 -11.39 -2.12 -6.26
N GLU A 63 -10.96 -0.87 -6.49
CA GLU A 63 -9.55 -0.54 -6.77
C GLU A 63 -8.65 -0.78 -5.53
N LYS A 64 -9.24 -0.89 -4.33
CA LYS A 64 -8.53 -1.15 -3.07
C LYS A 64 -9.00 -2.35 -2.27
N GLY A 65 -10.14 -2.96 -2.62
CA GLY A 65 -10.73 -4.03 -1.83
C GLY A 65 -9.77 -5.20 -1.56
N GLY A 66 -8.87 -5.48 -2.50
CA GLY A 66 -7.80 -6.47 -2.32
C GLY A 66 -6.82 -6.09 -1.20
N VAL A 67 -6.41 -4.84 -1.11
CA VAL A 67 -5.45 -4.34 -0.10
C VAL A 67 -6.11 -4.19 1.26
N GLU A 68 -7.34 -3.70 1.32
CA GLU A 68 -8.08 -3.51 2.57
C GLU A 68 -8.32 -4.83 3.30
N GLY A 69 -8.82 -5.85 2.59
CA GLY A 69 -9.05 -7.17 3.18
C GLY A 69 -7.77 -7.84 3.68
N GLN A 70 -6.64 -7.59 2.98
CA GLN A 70 -5.33 -8.08 3.39
C GLN A 70 -4.85 -7.41 4.68
N PHE A 71 -4.97 -6.09 4.76
CA PHE A 71 -4.60 -5.33 5.95
C PHE A 71 -5.46 -5.74 7.16
N ASP A 72 -6.76 -5.91 6.94
CA ASP A 72 -7.71 -6.35 7.94
C ASP A 72 -7.37 -7.74 8.50
N TRP A 73 -7.00 -8.68 7.62
CA TRP A 73 -6.53 -10.01 8.01
C TRP A 73 -5.21 -9.90 8.79
N PHE A 74 -4.23 -9.15 8.30
CA PHE A 74 -2.93 -8.98 8.96
C PHE A 74 -3.10 -8.44 10.39
N ARG A 75 -3.94 -7.41 10.54
CA ARG A 75 -4.24 -6.81 11.85
C ARG A 75 -4.86 -7.82 12.82
N ARG A 76 -5.83 -8.61 12.38
CA ARG A 76 -6.52 -9.60 13.23
C ARG A 76 -5.64 -10.78 13.64
N ASN A 77 -4.67 -11.15 12.81
CA ASN A 77 -3.83 -12.32 13.07
C ASN A 77 -2.53 -11.98 13.84
N HIS A 78 -1.99 -10.77 13.65
CA HIS A 78 -0.68 -10.42 14.20
C HIS A 78 -0.71 -9.25 15.18
N LEU A 79 -1.62 -8.29 15.00
CA LEU A 79 -1.64 -7.05 15.79
C LEU A 79 -2.68 -7.07 16.92
N VAL A 80 -3.24 -8.23 17.27
CA VAL A 80 -4.24 -8.35 18.35
C VAL A 80 -3.95 -9.58 19.23
N PRO A 81 -3.75 -9.39 20.55
CA PRO A 81 -3.54 -8.12 21.23
C PRO A 81 -2.19 -7.50 20.82
N PHE A 82 -2.16 -6.18 20.62
CA PHE A 82 -0.93 -5.49 20.25
C PHE A 82 -0.05 -5.24 21.48
N SER A 83 1.25 -5.49 21.36
CA SER A 83 2.22 -5.18 22.41
C SER A 83 2.65 -3.71 22.35
N LYS A 84 2.95 -3.11 23.50
CA LYS A 84 3.60 -1.79 23.52
C LYS A 84 5.03 -1.93 23.04
N LEU A 85 5.43 -1.07 22.10
CA LEU A 85 6.77 -1.01 21.54
C LEU A 85 7.36 0.38 21.79
N ASP A 86 8.68 0.45 21.91
CA ASP A 86 9.41 1.64 22.31
C ASP A 86 9.99 2.40 21.11
N SER A 87 9.97 1.82 19.90
CA SER A 87 10.49 2.45 18.69
C SER A 87 9.87 1.89 17.39
N PHE A 88 10.04 2.63 16.30
CA PHE A 88 9.64 2.15 14.97
C PHE A 88 10.56 1.04 14.46
N GLU A 89 11.82 1.03 14.86
CA GLU A 89 12.79 -0.02 14.57
C GLU A 89 12.34 -1.35 15.18
N GLN A 90 11.92 -1.32 16.45
CA GLN A 90 11.35 -2.50 17.12
C GLN A 90 10.04 -2.94 16.46
N PHE A 91 9.20 -1.99 16.04
CA PHE A 91 7.99 -2.29 15.26
C PHE A 91 8.30 -3.01 13.95
N ASN A 92 9.24 -2.50 13.16
CA ASN A 92 9.63 -3.12 11.89
C ASN A 92 10.16 -4.53 12.14
N ALA A 93 11.07 -4.71 13.11
CA ALA A 93 11.64 -6.01 13.44
C ALA A 93 10.60 -7.07 13.86
N VAL A 94 9.50 -6.65 14.48
CA VAL A 94 8.38 -7.54 14.85
C VAL A 94 7.49 -7.85 13.63
N VAL A 95 7.27 -6.87 12.75
CA VAL A 95 6.38 -6.98 11.60
C VAL A 95 6.99 -7.72 10.41
N ASP A 96 8.29 -7.57 10.15
CA ASP A 96 8.93 -8.13 8.95
C ASP A 96 8.76 -9.65 8.82
N PRO A 97 8.96 -10.47 9.88
CA PRO A 97 8.80 -11.91 9.77
C PRO A 97 7.35 -12.31 9.44
N TRP A 98 6.36 -11.56 9.98
CA TRP A 98 4.95 -11.79 9.70
C TRP A 98 4.59 -11.46 8.25
N ASP A 99 5.07 -10.31 7.75
CA ASP A 99 4.83 -9.88 6.37
C ASP A 99 5.43 -10.87 5.36
N GLN A 100 6.66 -11.33 5.59
CA GLN A 100 7.32 -12.34 4.74
C GLN A 100 6.56 -13.68 4.74
N ALA A 101 6.12 -14.16 5.91
CA ALA A 101 5.37 -15.41 6.03
C ALA A 101 4.02 -15.32 5.30
N ASP A 102 3.33 -14.20 5.42
CA ASP A 102 2.06 -13.97 4.73
C ASP A 102 2.21 -13.83 3.22
N HIS A 103 3.26 -13.15 2.77
CA HIS A 103 3.58 -13.06 1.36
C HIS A 103 3.85 -14.45 0.77
N ALA A 104 4.68 -15.26 1.42
CA ALA A 104 4.97 -16.63 1.00
C ALA A 104 3.69 -17.51 0.95
N ARG A 105 2.86 -17.45 2.00
CA ARG A 105 1.57 -18.16 2.06
C ARG A 105 0.67 -17.82 0.87
N ARG A 106 0.67 -16.57 0.42
CA ARG A 106 -0.13 -16.13 -0.74
C ARG A 106 0.42 -16.59 -2.06
N LEU A 107 1.75 -16.51 -2.26
CA LEU A 107 2.37 -17.03 -3.48
C LEU A 107 2.03 -18.52 -3.66
N LEU A 108 2.11 -19.31 -2.58
CA LEU A 108 1.72 -20.71 -2.59
C LEU A 108 0.25 -20.92 -2.98
N ARG A 109 -0.67 -20.10 -2.47
CA ARG A 109 -2.10 -20.18 -2.78
C ARG A 109 -2.44 -19.81 -4.24
N HIS A 110 -1.66 -18.90 -4.84
CA HIS A 110 -1.84 -18.52 -6.26
C HIS A 110 -1.24 -19.56 -7.20
N VAL A 111 -0.10 -20.17 -6.84
CA VAL A 111 0.54 -21.24 -7.63
C VAL A 111 -0.32 -22.52 -7.70
N THR A 112 -1.23 -22.73 -6.75
CA THR A 112 -2.19 -23.86 -6.78
C THR A 112 -3.44 -23.65 -7.65
N SER A 113 -3.56 -22.54 -8.38
CA SER A 113 -4.60 -22.33 -9.39
C SER A 113 -4.00 -22.51 -10.80
N PRO A 114 -4.45 -23.50 -11.60
CA PRO A 114 -3.82 -23.82 -12.90
C PRO A 114 -3.83 -22.70 -13.94
N ASP A 115 -4.59 -21.61 -13.74
CA ASP A 115 -4.89 -20.64 -14.81
C ASP A 115 -4.37 -19.21 -14.56
N SER A 116 -3.38 -18.99 -13.70
CA SER A 116 -2.85 -17.64 -13.43
C SER A 116 -1.33 -17.50 -13.53
N VAL A 117 -0.75 -18.02 -14.61
CA VAL A 117 0.58 -17.57 -15.06
C VAL A 117 0.39 -16.53 -16.15
N THR A 118 0.13 -15.27 -15.76
CA THR A 118 0.23 -14.13 -16.68
C THR A 118 1.30 -13.16 -16.21
N ASN A 119 2.47 -13.31 -16.85
CA ASN A 119 3.18 -12.22 -17.51
C ASN A 119 3.69 -11.05 -16.63
N TRP A 120 4.69 -11.33 -15.78
CA TRP A 120 5.73 -10.33 -15.50
C TRP A 120 6.78 -10.41 -16.60
N GLN A 121 6.54 -9.73 -17.73
CA GLN A 121 7.57 -9.53 -18.74
C GLN A 121 8.69 -8.70 -18.12
N ARG A 122 9.82 -9.34 -17.83
CA ARG A 122 11.10 -8.64 -17.76
C ARG A 122 11.36 -8.10 -19.16
N THR A 123 11.35 -6.78 -19.28
CA THR A 123 11.95 -6.11 -20.44
C THR A 123 13.48 -6.09 -20.26
N PRO A 124 14.24 -6.08 -21.37
CA PRO A 124 15.63 -6.57 -21.43
C PRO A 124 16.65 -5.75 -20.63
#